data_AF-A0A6N2VEC7-F1
#
_entry.id   AF-A0A6N2VEC7-F1
#
_cell.length_a   1.000
_cell.length_b   1.000
_cell.length_c   1.000
_cell.angle_alpha   90.00
_cell.angle_beta   90.00
_cell.angle_gamma   90.00
#
_symmetry.space_group_name_H-M   'P 1'
#
loop_
_entity.id
_entity.type
_entity.pdbx_description
1 polymer ?
#
loop_
_entity_poly.entity_id
_entity_poly.type
_entity_poly.pdbx_seq_one_letter_code
_entity_poly.pdbx_strand_id
1 'polypeptide(L)'
;MLYYNFYGYEEFKARFGLEKRDNDTVARKNKILLSHLKNPALLRYCREHDDYTLLHIYDMAALQKKVVEAVLKSGEDDEKLPYEVELIGRTYYSSKYRTDEAKGLCEDLDKSSVRYVNIERNRVFKMRAGKFMRELILETGIGKLISPCVVNWIAGDVFTQQWCTYTYGYTPDIELHVNDGFWRIYKSSHCKGNFDSCMVDRDRTAFYRDSVKAKAAYITDKTGLIVARAILFTDVTDQDGKKWRLLERQYSSGGDDVLKRLLIDKLIQEKHIDGYKIVGASCHEANAFVDTEGNSLSDKMFEIDCDLDEEDTLSYQDSFKWYSYSRNKAYNYENCNFSYTLDTTDLNLCGDTDDDEDDGEWDDYHQYYCDDTRLCYRNGREIRVDSENLDDFVWIESKQEYHHENDCVCCDECGTDILEDDAMCSEVTEKYYCCKKCMEKAEDEFKRKNWYYSEYDDEWYESLDDITCIHIWNESEGIYEEKSISIDTLDGLIENEDVWEFGEDVFDKVNPSTNLPYSYKLKKEMNHEYTIIEEAV
;
A
#
# COMPACT_ATOMS: atom_id res chain seq x y z
N MET A 1 -32.32 30.50 -4.02
CA MET A 1 -33.13 29.27 -4.07
C MET A 1 -34.25 29.34 -5.09
N LEU A 2 -34.85 30.52 -5.37
CA LEU A 2 -35.95 30.65 -6.36
C LEU A 2 -35.61 30.22 -7.80
N TYR A 3 -34.34 30.25 -8.21
CA TYR A 3 -33.90 29.90 -9.57
C TYR A 3 -33.32 28.47 -9.69
N TYR A 4 -33.36 27.68 -8.62
CA TYR A 4 -32.78 26.35 -8.59
C TYR A 4 -33.84 25.34 -8.19
N ASN A 5 -33.90 24.20 -8.90
CA ASN A 5 -34.88 23.16 -8.64
C ASN A 5 -34.40 22.19 -7.54
N PHE A 6 -34.35 22.68 -6.30
CA PHE A 6 -34.10 21.86 -5.11
C PHE A 6 -35.26 21.98 -4.12
N TYR A 7 -35.76 20.85 -3.61
CA TYR A 7 -36.75 20.69 -2.54
C TYR A 7 -36.12 20.98 -1.17
N GLY A 8 -35.72 22.24 -0.95
CA GLY A 8 -35.31 22.74 0.36
C GLY A 8 -33.85 22.44 0.75
N TYR A 9 -33.56 22.60 2.05
CA TYR A 9 -32.19 22.55 2.59
C TYR A 9 -31.61 21.14 2.64
N GLU A 10 -32.43 20.12 2.91
CA GLU A 10 -31.96 18.73 3.02
C GLU A 10 -31.43 18.21 1.70
N GLU A 11 -32.12 18.47 0.58
CA GLU A 11 -31.63 18.09 -0.74
C GLU A 11 -30.36 18.85 -1.13
N PHE A 12 -30.28 20.14 -0.77
CA PHE A 12 -29.06 20.92 -0.95
C PHE A 12 -27.88 20.31 -0.16
N LYS A 13 -28.10 19.91 1.09
CA LYS A 13 -27.08 19.30 1.94
C LYS A 13 -26.68 17.91 1.45
N ALA A 14 -27.62 17.11 0.96
CA ALA A 14 -27.32 15.81 0.36
C ALA A 14 -26.39 15.94 -0.85
N ARG A 15 -26.65 16.93 -1.71
CA ARG A 15 -25.90 17.13 -2.97
C ARG A 15 -24.61 17.93 -2.83
N PHE A 16 -24.59 18.92 -1.95
CA PHE A 16 -23.49 19.90 -1.83
C PHE A 16 -22.97 20.06 -0.40
N GLY A 17 -23.32 19.13 0.49
CA GLY A 17 -22.85 19.10 1.86
C GLY A 17 -21.35 18.91 1.96
N LEU A 18 -20.86 19.06 3.19
CA LEU A 18 -19.47 18.75 3.53
C LEU A 18 -19.35 17.25 3.81
N GLU A 19 -18.29 16.63 3.31
CA GLU A 19 -17.90 15.25 3.57
C GLU A 19 -16.49 15.22 4.16
N LYS A 20 -16.26 14.33 5.13
CA LYS A 20 -14.92 14.03 5.62
C LYS A 20 -14.34 12.93 4.74
N ARG A 21 -13.11 13.12 4.28
CA ARG A 21 -12.30 12.10 3.61
C ARG A 21 -11.48 11.34 4.65
N ASP A 22 -10.97 10.16 4.28
CA ASP A 22 -10.20 9.27 5.17
C ASP A 22 -8.94 9.91 5.75
N ASN A 23 -8.47 11.01 5.16
CA ASN A 23 -7.34 11.81 5.63
C ASN A 23 -7.76 13.02 6.51
N ASP A 24 -8.93 12.97 7.15
CA ASP A 24 -9.53 14.04 7.97
C ASP A 24 -9.76 15.38 7.25
N THR A 25 -9.61 15.45 5.92
CA THR A 25 -9.91 16.67 5.17
C THR A 25 -11.40 16.80 4.88
N VAL A 26 -11.95 17.99 5.13
CA VAL A 26 -13.35 18.30 4.85
C VAL A 26 -13.47 18.85 3.43
N ALA A 27 -14.08 18.07 2.53
CA ALA A 27 -14.36 18.46 1.16
C ALA A 27 -15.85 18.77 0.97
N ARG A 28 -16.20 19.50 -0.09
CA ARG A 28 -17.59 19.76 -0.46
C ARG A 28 -18.00 18.86 -1.63
N LYS A 29 -19.11 18.16 -1.47
CA LYS A 29 -19.73 17.35 -2.54
C LYS A 29 -20.05 18.21 -3.76
N ASN A 30 -19.84 17.66 -4.96
CA ASN A 30 -20.20 18.28 -6.25
C ASN A 30 -19.73 19.75 -6.40
N LYS A 31 -18.51 20.06 -5.94
CA LYS A 31 -17.94 21.43 -5.95
C LYS A 31 -18.00 22.10 -7.34
N ILE A 32 -17.76 21.35 -8.40
CA ILE A 32 -17.78 21.82 -9.79
C ILE A 32 -19.19 22.27 -10.19
N LEU A 33 -20.20 21.41 -9.99
CA LEU A 33 -21.60 21.73 -10.24
C LEU A 33 -22.05 22.94 -9.40
N LEU A 34 -21.69 23.00 -8.12
CA LEU A 34 -22.04 24.15 -7.28
C LEU A 34 -21.43 25.46 -7.79
N SER A 35 -20.20 25.43 -8.29
CA SER A 35 -19.55 26.60 -8.91
C SER A 35 -20.27 27.06 -10.17
N HIS A 36 -20.73 26.11 -11.00
CA HIS A 36 -21.52 26.38 -12.19
C HIS A 36 -22.82 27.10 -11.86
N LEU A 37 -23.59 26.51 -10.95
CA LEU A 37 -24.90 27.04 -10.55
C LEU A 37 -24.79 28.44 -9.94
N LYS A 38 -23.72 28.73 -9.21
CA LYS A 38 -23.47 30.04 -8.59
C LYS A 38 -22.97 31.11 -9.55
N ASN A 39 -22.70 30.79 -10.82
CA ASN A 39 -22.05 31.74 -11.73
C ASN A 39 -22.98 32.94 -12.04
N PRO A 40 -22.61 34.18 -11.64
CA PRO A 40 -23.47 35.35 -11.86
C PRO A 40 -23.75 35.65 -13.33
N ALA A 41 -22.78 35.40 -14.22
CA ALA A 41 -22.93 35.63 -15.65
C ALA A 41 -24.00 34.70 -16.25
N LEU A 42 -23.96 33.41 -15.89
CA LEU A 42 -24.97 32.43 -16.28
C LEU A 42 -26.35 32.79 -15.74
N LEU A 43 -26.44 33.15 -14.45
CA LEU A 43 -27.71 33.55 -13.82
C LEU A 43 -28.33 34.77 -14.52
N ARG A 44 -27.51 35.75 -14.88
CA ARG A 44 -27.97 36.93 -15.63
C ARG A 44 -28.49 36.54 -17.00
N TYR A 45 -27.75 35.72 -17.74
CA TYR A 45 -28.14 35.24 -19.06
C TYR A 45 -29.48 34.49 -19.02
N CYS A 46 -29.63 33.53 -18.10
CA CYS A 46 -30.86 32.77 -17.92
C CYS A 46 -32.08 33.67 -17.62
N ARG A 47 -31.89 34.72 -16.80
CA ARG A 47 -32.95 35.70 -16.51
C ARG A 47 -33.31 36.58 -17.70
N GLU A 48 -32.33 36.94 -18.53
CA GLU A 48 -32.55 37.78 -19.72
C GLU A 48 -33.24 37.01 -20.86
N HIS A 49 -33.07 35.68 -20.92
CA HIS A 49 -33.56 34.83 -22.00
C HIS A 49 -34.72 33.88 -21.59
N ASP A 50 -35.11 33.90 -20.31
CA ASP A 50 -36.11 33.00 -19.72
C ASP A 50 -35.82 31.50 -19.95
N ASP A 51 -34.54 31.14 -20.06
CA ASP A 51 -34.07 29.76 -20.24
C ASP A 51 -33.17 29.35 -19.06
N TYR A 52 -33.68 28.42 -18.24
CA TYR A 52 -33.03 27.90 -17.05
C TYR A 52 -32.47 26.49 -17.23
N THR A 53 -32.44 25.95 -18.46
CA THR A 53 -31.99 24.58 -18.75
C THR A 53 -30.59 24.26 -18.23
N LEU A 54 -29.66 25.23 -18.32
CA LEU A 54 -28.27 25.14 -17.82
C LEU A 54 -28.13 25.34 -16.30
N LEU A 55 -29.21 25.68 -15.59
CA LEU A 55 -29.28 25.77 -14.14
C LEU A 55 -30.07 24.60 -13.53
N HIS A 56 -30.99 24.00 -14.28
CA HIS A 56 -31.76 22.82 -13.88
C HIS A 56 -30.98 21.53 -14.13
N ILE A 57 -29.88 21.36 -13.38
CA ILE A 57 -28.94 20.25 -13.52
C ILE A 57 -28.82 19.51 -12.18
N TYR A 58 -29.00 18.20 -12.21
CA TYR A 58 -29.13 17.38 -11.01
C TYR A 58 -27.83 16.67 -10.61
N ASP A 59 -27.02 16.31 -11.59
CA ASP A 59 -25.77 15.55 -11.42
C ASP A 59 -24.70 16.00 -12.44
N MET A 60 -23.50 15.42 -12.32
CA MET A 60 -22.36 15.74 -13.17
C MET A 60 -22.50 15.23 -14.61
N ALA A 61 -23.21 14.12 -14.85
CA ALA A 61 -23.42 13.59 -16.20
C ALA A 61 -24.36 14.49 -17.01
N ALA A 62 -25.47 14.91 -16.39
CA ALA A 62 -26.38 15.92 -16.93
C ALA A 62 -25.67 17.26 -17.16
N LEU A 63 -24.72 17.64 -16.28
CA LEU A 63 -23.89 18.84 -16.46
C LEU A 63 -23.05 18.74 -17.73
N GLN A 64 -22.31 17.65 -17.91
CA GLN A 64 -21.50 17.43 -19.10
C GLN A 64 -22.35 17.49 -20.36
N LYS A 65 -23.42 16.69 -20.42
CA LYS A 65 -24.27 16.57 -21.61
C LYS A 65 -24.85 17.91 -22.03
N LYS A 66 -25.56 18.59 -21.13
CA LYS A 66 -26.23 19.86 -21.42
C LYS A 66 -25.25 20.97 -21.79
N VAL A 67 -24.10 21.04 -21.12
CA VAL A 67 -23.09 22.05 -21.42
C VAL A 67 -22.47 21.80 -22.80
N VAL A 68 -22.13 20.56 -23.13
CA VAL A 68 -21.53 20.25 -24.44
C VAL A 68 -22.54 20.49 -25.57
N GLU A 69 -23.80 20.07 -25.41
CA GLU A 69 -24.87 20.36 -26.38
C GLU A 69 -25.08 21.87 -26.57
N ALA A 70 -25.11 22.65 -25.49
CA ALA A 70 -25.27 24.10 -25.57
C ALA A 70 -24.06 24.79 -26.24
N VAL A 71 -22.84 24.29 -26.03
CA VAL A 71 -21.64 24.79 -26.72
C VAL A 71 -21.70 24.47 -28.21
N LEU A 72 -22.06 23.24 -28.59
CA LEU A 72 -22.18 22.84 -30.00
C LEU A 72 -23.20 23.71 -30.73
N LYS A 73 -24.40 23.84 -30.17
CA LYS A 73 -25.48 24.67 -30.73
C LYS A 73 -25.09 26.14 -30.79
N SER A 74 -24.50 26.68 -29.72
CA SER A 74 -24.04 28.08 -29.70
C SER A 74 -22.93 28.36 -30.71
N GLY A 75 -22.15 27.34 -31.10
CA GLY A 75 -21.14 27.46 -32.15
C GLY A 75 -21.77 27.46 -33.55
N GLU A 76 -22.69 26.53 -33.79
CA GLU A 76 -23.41 26.38 -35.06
C GLU A 76 -24.24 27.61 -35.41
N ASP A 77 -24.92 28.19 -34.41
CA ASP A 77 -25.79 29.37 -34.58
C ASP A 77 -25.00 30.70 -34.68
N ASP A 78 -23.68 30.71 -34.47
CA ASP A 78 -22.85 31.94 -34.49
C ASP A 78 -22.13 32.12 -35.84
N GLU A 79 -22.65 33.03 -36.68
CA GLU A 79 -22.06 33.39 -37.97
C GLU A 79 -20.58 33.82 -37.91
N LYS A 80 -20.06 34.19 -36.72
CA LYS A 80 -18.65 34.56 -36.52
C LYS A 80 -17.72 33.36 -36.39
N LEU A 81 -18.26 32.14 -36.30
CA LEU A 81 -17.51 30.88 -36.15
C LEU A 81 -17.69 30.00 -37.41
N PRO A 82 -17.27 30.44 -38.61
CA PRO A 82 -17.65 29.78 -39.85
C PRO A 82 -16.92 28.47 -40.14
N TYR A 83 -15.92 28.08 -39.34
CA TYR A 83 -15.07 26.93 -39.63
C TYR A 83 -15.40 25.73 -38.77
N GLU A 84 -15.61 24.59 -39.44
CA GLU A 84 -15.91 23.31 -38.81
C GLU A 84 -14.65 22.62 -38.25
N VAL A 85 -14.77 22.09 -37.04
CA VAL A 85 -13.75 21.36 -36.29
C VAL A 85 -14.37 20.04 -35.83
N GLU A 86 -14.10 18.95 -36.54
CA GLU A 86 -14.65 17.63 -36.23
C GLU A 86 -13.74 16.86 -35.27
N LEU A 87 -14.23 16.55 -34.07
CA LEU A 87 -13.51 15.81 -33.03
C LEU A 87 -14.42 14.73 -32.45
N ILE A 88 -13.95 13.47 -32.42
CA ILE A 88 -14.68 12.33 -31.83
C ILE A 88 -16.12 12.23 -32.38
N GLY A 89 -16.27 12.40 -33.70
CA GLY A 89 -17.57 12.34 -34.37
C GLY A 89 -18.52 13.50 -34.06
N ARG A 90 -18.06 14.58 -33.41
CA ARG A 90 -18.82 15.80 -33.13
C ARG A 90 -18.22 16.99 -33.87
N THR A 91 -19.09 17.85 -34.39
CA THR A 91 -18.67 19.07 -35.12
C THR A 91 -18.75 20.29 -34.23
N TYR A 92 -17.60 20.87 -33.92
CA TYR A 92 -17.46 22.17 -33.27
C TYR A 92 -17.23 23.27 -34.29
N TYR A 93 -17.40 24.52 -33.88
CA TYR A 93 -17.25 25.69 -34.74
C TYR A 93 -16.24 26.68 -34.17
N SER A 94 -15.37 27.24 -35.01
CA SER A 94 -14.32 28.18 -34.64
C SER A 94 -14.15 29.29 -35.68
N SER A 95 -13.60 30.42 -35.25
CA SER A 95 -13.15 31.50 -36.13
C SER A 95 -11.70 31.33 -36.59
N LYS A 96 -10.92 30.49 -35.92
CA LYS A 96 -9.46 30.40 -36.06
C LYS A 96 -8.96 29.04 -36.53
N TYR A 97 -9.76 28.00 -36.32
CA TYR A 97 -9.34 26.62 -36.48
C TYR A 97 -10.32 25.84 -37.36
N ARG A 98 -9.80 24.88 -38.12
CA ARG A 98 -10.58 23.83 -38.79
C ARG A 98 -9.86 22.50 -38.69
N THR A 99 -10.58 21.41 -38.88
CA THR A 99 -9.97 20.08 -39.09
C THR A 99 -9.76 19.78 -40.57
N ASP A 100 -8.75 18.97 -40.87
CA ASP A 100 -8.55 18.34 -42.17
C ASP A 100 -9.12 16.91 -42.16
N GLU A 101 -8.80 16.10 -43.18
CA GLU A 101 -9.25 14.72 -43.31
C GLU A 101 -8.86 13.83 -42.13
N ALA A 102 -7.84 14.22 -41.36
CA ALA A 102 -7.40 13.49 -40.17
C ALA A 102 -8.32 13.70 -38.95
N LYS A 103 -9.31 14.61 -39.03
CA LYS A 103 -10.33 14.84 -37.97
C LYS A 103 -9.72 15.00 -36.58
N GLY A 104 -8.63 15.75 -36.50
CA GLY A 104 -7.91 16.04 -35.27
C GLY A 104 -6.76 15.08 -34.93
N LEU A 105 -6.63 13.92 -35.59
CA LEU A 105 -5.58 12.94 -35.29
C LEU A 105 -4.19 13.43 -35.72
N CYS A 106 -3.20 13.30 -34.83
CA CYS A 106 -1.81 13.64 -35.14
C CYS A 106 -1.13 12.53 -35.95
N GLU A 107 -0.23 12.87 -36.86
CA GLU A 107 0.50 11.88 -37.70
C GLU A 107 1.41 10.97 -36.87
N ASP A 108 1.95 11.51 -35.76
CA ASP A 108 2.76 10.78 -34.78
C ASP A 108 1.92 10.01 -33.75
N LEU A 109 0.59 10.01 -33.90
CA LEU A 109 -0.38 9.46 -32.96
C LEU A 109 -0.17 9.97 -31.52
N ASP A 110 0.24 11.23 -31.37
CA ASP A 110 0.34 11.89 -30.07
C ASP A 110 -1.03 11.94 -29.38
N LYS A 111 -1.18 11.10 -28.36
CA LYS A 111 -2.43 10.87 -27.61
C LYS A 111 -2.86 12.06 -26.75
N SER A 112 -1.94 12.99 -26.49
CA SER A 112 -2.19 14.15 -25.65
C SER A 112 -2.56 15.40 -26.46
N SER A 113 -2.49 15.34 -27.80
CA SER A 113 -2.59 16.51 -28.67
C SER A 113 -3.61 16.33 -29.79
N VAL A 114 -4.24 17.43 -30.18
CA VAL A 114 -5.13 17.54 -31.33
C VAL A 114 -4.38 18.27 -32.45
N ARG A 115 -4.40 17.68 -33.65
CA ARG A 115 -3.99 18.29 -34.92
C ARG A 115 -5.07 19.23 -35.41
N TYR A 116 -4.70 20.41 -35.89
CA TYR A 116 -5.65 21.37 -36.46
C TYR A 116 -4.99 22.21 -37.54
N VAL A 117 -5.81 22.76 -38.44
CA VAL A 117 -5.38 23.75 -39.42
C VAL A 117 -5.68 25.13 -38.85
N ASN A 118 -4.64 25.94 -38.66
CA ASN A 118 -4.80 27.35 -38.30
C ASN A 118 -5.17 28.15 -39.55
N ILE A 119 -6.29 28.87 -39.51
CA ILE A 119 -6.84 29.60 -40.66
C ILE A 119 -5.93 30.78 -41.05
N GLU A 120 -5.47 31.57 -40.08
CA GLU A 120 -4.64 32.76 -40.32
C GLU A 120 -3.33 32.40 -41.04
N ARG A 121 -2.69 31.30 -40.63
CA ARG A 121 -1.41 30.84 -41.19
C ARG A 121 -1.58 29.83 -42.32
N ASN A 122 -2.79 29.33 -42.54
CA ASN A 122 -3.11 28.22 -43.44
C ASN A 122 -2.13 27.04 -43.35
N ARG A 123 -1.79 26.64 -42.12
CA ARG A 123 -0.82 25.58 -41.81
C ARG A 123 -1.33 24.67 -40.70
N VAL A 124 -0.88 23.42 -40.74
CA VAL A 124 -1.18 22.40 -39.73
C VAL A 124 -0.30 22.60 -38.50
N PHE A 125 -0.91 22.52 -37.33
CA PHE A 125 -0.26 22.54 -36.02
C PHE A 125 -0.84 21.45 -35.12
N LYS A 126 -0.19 21.22 -33.97
CA LYS A 126 -0.75 20.41 -32.88
C LYS A 126 -0.76 21.18 -31.56
N MET A 127 -1.76 20.93 -30.74
CA MET A 127 -1.94 21.55 -29.43
C MET A 127 -2.46 20.52 -28.42
N ARG A 128 -2.08 20.62 -27.15
CA ARG A 128 -2.62 19.76 -26.09
C ARG A 128 -4.16 19.74 -26.14
N ALA A 129 -4.75 18.55 -26.10
CA ALA A 129 -6.18 18.31 -26.32
C ALA A 129 -7.07 19.18 -25.42
N GLY A 130 -6.83 19.17 -24.11
CA GLY A 130 -7.60 20.01 -23.18
C GLY A 130 -7.39 21.51 -23.38
N LYS A 131 -6.24 21.96 -23.86
CA LYS A 131 -6.04 23.38 -24.23
C LYS A 131 -6.86 23.74 -25.46
N PHE A 132 -6.83 22.89 -26.49
CA PHE A 132 -7.56 23.11 -27.73
C PHE A 132 -9.07 23.14 -27.49
N MET A 133 -9.60 22.15 -26.77
CA MET A 133 -11.02 22.09 -26.42
C MET A 133 -11.47 23.30 -25.60
N ARG A 134 -10.63 23.76 -24.66
CA ARG A 134 -10.91 24.96 -23.88
C ARG A 134 -11.01 26.21 -24.77
N GLU A 135 -10.16 26.35 -25.77
CA GLU A 135 -10.23 27.47 -26.73
C GLU A 135 -11.52 27.42 -27.54
N LEU A 136 -11.91 26.24 -28.07
CA LEU A 136 -13.17 26.07 -28.80
C LEU A 136 -14.39 26.43 -27.95
N ILE A 137 -14.46 25.94 -26.70
CA ILE A 137 -15.56 26.28 -25.79
C ILE A 137 -15.63 27.80 -25.64
N LEU A 138 -14.51 28.46 -25.32
CA LEU A 138 -14.49 29.89 -25.03
C LEU A 138 -14.66 30.80 -26.25
N GLU A 139 -14.61 30.28 -27.48
CA GLU A 139 -14.99 31.05 -28.67
C GLU A 139 -16.50 31.30 -28.72
N THR A 140 -17.30 30.30 -28.31
CA THR A 140 -18.77 30.36 -28.32
C THR A 140 -19.35 31.39 -27.34
N GLY A 141 -20.55 31.88 -27.64
CA GLY A 141 -21.29 32.78 -26.76
C GLY A 141 -21.60 32.14 -25.40
N ILE A 142 -22.14 30.92 -25.41
CA ILE A 142 -22.44 30.16 -24.19
C ILE A 142 -21.17 29.79 -23.41
N GLY A 143 -20.08 29.43 -24.08
CA GLY A 143 -18.79 29.12 -23.47
C GLY A 143 -18.27 30.17 -22.50
N LYS A 144 -18.44 31.45 -22.84
CA LYS A 144 -18.03 32.59 -22.02
C LYS A 144 -18.87 32.77 -20.75
N LEU A 145 -20.06 32.18 -20.73
CA LEU A 145 -21.01 32.23 -19.61
C LEU A 145 -20.88 31.04 -18.66
N ILE A 146 -20.19 29.97 -19.06
CA ILE A 146 -19.96 28.79 -18.23
C ILE A 146 -18.89 29.08 -17.18
N SER A 147 -19.03 28.50 -15.98
CA SER A 147 -18.03 28.68 -14.92
C SER A 147 -16.65 28.15 -15.37
N PRO A 148 -15.55 28.87 -15.09
CA PRO A 148 -14.19 28.40 -15.39
C PRO A 148 -13.89 27.00 -14.83
N CYS A 149 -14.46 26.63 -13.68
CA CYS A 149 -14.31 25.29 -13.11
C CYS A 149 -14.90 24.20 -14.02
N VAL A 150 -16.07 24.46 -14.62
CA VAL A 150 -16.71 23.52 -15.54
C VAL A 150 -15.97 23.45 -16.86
N VAL A 151 -15.55 24.59 -17.41
CA VAL A 151 -14.75 24.61 -18.65
C VAL A 151 -13.44 23.82 -18.46
N ASN A 152 -12.74 24.03 -17.34
CA ASN A 152 -11.51 23.31 -17.05
C ASN A 152 -11.76 21.81 -16.83
N TRP A 153 -12.85 21.42 -16.19
CA TRP A 153 -13.21 20.01 -16.01
C TRP A 153 -13.58 19.33 -17.34
N ILE A 154 -14.45 19.94 -18.14
CA ILE A 154 -14.86 19.40 -19.45
C ILE A 154 -13.66 19.31 -20.38
N ALA A 155 -12.84 20.36 -20.48
CA ALA A 155 -11.73 20.36 -21.41
C ALA A 155 -10.53 19.56 -20.88
N GLY A 156 -10.14 19.79 -19.62
CA GLY A 156 -8.93 19.25 -19.01
C GLY A 156 -9.05 17.79 -18.62
N ASP A 157 -10.18 17.39 -18.04
CA ASP A 157 -10.35 16.03 -17.51
C ASP A 157 -11.14 15.18 -18.52
N VAL A 158 -12.39 15.57 -18.80
CA VAL A 158 -13.33 14.76 -19.60
C VAL A 158 -12.84 14.61 -21.05
N PHE A 159 -12.64 15.72 -21.76
CA PHE A 159 -12.26 15.69 -23.17
C PHE A 159 -10.85 15.15 -23.36
N THR A 160 -9.88 15.48 -22.49
CA THR A 160 -8.53 14.92 -22.60
C THR A 160 -8.55 13.40 -22.45
N GLN A 161 -9.33 12.85 -21.52
CA GLN A 161 -9.47 11.39 -21.37
C GLN A 161 -10.16 10.75 -22.58
N GLN A 162 -11.26 11.35 -23.07
CA GLN A 162 -11.95 10.88 -24.27
C GLN A 162 -11.04 10.93 -25.50
N TRP A 163 -10.27 12.01 -25.66
CA TRP A 163 -9.33 12.18 -26.76
C TRP A 163 -8.18 11.19 -26.69
N CYS A 164 -7.59 10.99 -25.51
CA CYS A 164 -6.55 10.00 -25.29
C CYS A 164 -7.05 8.60 -25.67
N THR A 165 -8.26 8.24 -25.25
CA THR A 165 -8.88 6.95 -25.59
C THR A 165 -9.14 6.83 -27.09
N TYR A 166 -9.76 7.84 -27.69
CA TYR A 166 -10.05 7.90 -29.12
C TYR A 166 -8.79 7.73 -29.96
N THR A 167 -7.74 8.50 -29.68
CA THR A 167 -6.44 8.39 -30.36
C THR A 167 -5.77 7.04 -30.14
N TYR A 168 -5.87 6.47 -28.93
CA TYR A 168 -5.37 5.12 -28.64
C TYR A 168 -6.05 4.06 -29.53
N GLY A 169 -7.32 4.26 -29.90
CA GLY A 169 -8.06 3.33 -30.77
C GLY A 169 -7.53 3.22 -32.19
N TYR A 170 -6.81 4.25 -32.64
CA TYR A 170 -6.09 4.28 -33.92
C TYR A 170 -4.65 3.76 -33.82
N THR A 171 -4.23 3.25 -32.65
CA THR A 171 -2.98 2.51 -32.56
C THR A 171 -3.12 1.26 -33.44
N PRO A 172 -2.30 1.10 -34.50
CA PRO A 172 -2.46 0.04 -35.52
C PRO A 172 -2.29 -1.38 -34.97
N ASP A 173 -1.82 -1.50 -33.72
CA ASP A 173 -1.46 -2.74 -33.05
C ASP A 173 -2.57 -3.29 -32.12
N ILE A 174 -3.80 -2.75 -32.19
CA ILE A 174 -4.89 -3.15 -31.27
C ILE A 174 -6.11 -3.65 -32.03
N GLU A 175 -6.37 -4.95 -31.86
CA GLU A 175 -7.47 -5.66 -32.50
C GLU A 175 -8.59 -5.96 -31.48
N LEU A 176 -9.84 -5.70 -31.88
CA LEU A 176 -11.03 -6.04 -31.09
C LEU A 176 -11.49 -7.45 -31.45
N HIS A 177 -11.85 -8.22 -30.43
CA HIS A 177 -12.40 -9.57 -30.56
C HIS A 177 -13.72 -9.66 -29.78
N VAL A 178 -14.78 -10.15 -30.43
CA VAL A 178 -16.06 -10.49 -29.80
C VAL A 178 -16.46 -11.89 -30.24
N ASN A 179 -16.31 -12.88 -29.35
CA ASN A 179 -16.46 -14.29 -29.70
C ASN A 179 -16.77 -15.18 -28.47
N ASP A 180 -16.76 -16.50 -28.64
CA ASP A 180 -17.01 -17.49 -27.57
C ASP A 180 -15.73 -17.91 -26.81
N GLY A 181 -14.66 -17.13 -26.93
CA GLY A 181 -13.33 -17.38 -26.34
C GLY A 181 -13.25 -17.09 -24.83
N PHE A 182 -14.24 -17.49 -24.05
CA PHE A 182 -14.30 -17.23 -22.60
C PHE A 182 -13.10 -17.79 -21.85
N TRP A 183 -12.60 -18.96 -22.23
CA TRP A 183 -11.39 -19.54 -21.64
C TRP A 183 -10.17 -18.63 -21.82
N ARG A 184 -10.07 -17.91 -22.94
CA ARG A 184 -8.89 -17.12 -23.31
C ARG A 184 -8.80 -15.86 -22.44
N ILE A 185 -9.86 -15.06 -22.51
CA ILE A 185 -10.58 -14.56 -21.35
C ILE A 185 -9.89 -14.60 -19.99
N TYR A 186 -10.04 -15.75 -19.33
CA TYR A 186 -9.70 -15.99 -17.93
C TYR A 186 -8.35 -16.69 -17.71
N LYS A 187 -7.58 -16.97 -18.77
CA LYS A 187 -6.23 -17.54 -18.60
C LYS A 187 -5.16 -16.46 -18.50
N SER A 188 -4.45 -16.41 -17.39
CA SER A 188 -3.38 -15.42 -17.13
C SER A 188 -2.30 -15.45 -18.22
N SER A 189 -1.95 -16.63 -18.74
CA SER A 189 -1.00 -16.83 -19.84
C SER A 189 -1.34 -16.08 -21.14
N HIS A 190 -2.60 -15.69 -21.33
CA HIS A 190 -3.07 -14.96 -22.50
C HIS A 190 -3.25 -13.45 -22.23
N CYS A 191 -3.05 -13.02 -20.98
CA CYS A 191 -3.20 -11.65 -20.52
C CYS A 191 -1.83 -10.97 -20.38
N LYS A 192 -1.77 -9.69 -20.71
CA LYS A 192 -0.59 -8.86 -20.50
C LYS A 192 -0.60 -8.32 -19.07
N GLY A 193 0.15 -8.97 -18.18
CA GLY A 193 0.21 -8.56 -16.78
C GLY A 193 -1.04 -8.94 -15.98
N ASN A 194 -1.18 -8.36 -14.77
CA ASN A 194 -2.27 -8.66 -13.85
C ASN A 194 -3.52 -7.81 -14.16
N PHE A 195 -4.70 -8.42 -14.01
CA PHE A 195 -6.02 -7.82 -14.26
C PHE A 195 -6.85 -7.67 -12.96
N ASP A 196 -6.31 -8.07 -11.80
CA ASP A 196 -6.93 -7.99 -10.47
C ASP A 196 -8.36 -8.56 -10.44
N SER A 197 -8.49 -9.80 -10.91
CA SER A 197 -9.78 -10.51 -11.00
C SER A 197 -9.68 -11.86 -10.30
N CYS A 198 -10.60 -12.11 -9.37
CA CYS A 198 -10.69 -13.35 -8.59
C CYS A 198 -10.99 -14.60 -9.43
N MET A 199 -11.46 -14.43 -10.67
CA MET A 199 -11.87 -15.53 -11.54
C MET A 199 -10.79 -15.96 -12.54
N VAL A 200 -9.60 -15.35 -12.49
CA VAL A 200 -8.46 -15.72 -13.34
C VAL A 200 -7.97 -17.12 -12.96
N ASP A 201 -7.71 -17.97 -13.96
CA ASP A 201 -7.19 -19.33 -13.83
C ASP A 201 -8.05 -20.31 -13.00
N ARG A 202 -9.29 -19.94 -12.65
CA ARG A 202 -10.26 -20.82 -11.94
C ARG A 202 -10.96 -21.84 -12.85
N ASP A 203 -10.75 -21.79 -14.17
CA ASP A 203 -11.43 -22.62 -15.19
C ASP A 203 -12.99 -22.58 -15.19
N ARG A 204 -13.59 -21.58 -14.53
CA ARG A 204 -15.05 -21.38 -14.38
C ARG A 204 -15.77 -20.78 -15.60
N THR A 205 -15.30 -21.11 -16.79
CA THR A 205 -15.82 -20.49 -18.03
C THR A 205 -17.08 -21.14 -18.59
N ALA A 206 -17.46 -22.31 -18.04
CA ALA A 206 -18.68 -23.03 -18.41
C ALA A 206 -19.94 -22.19 -18.17
N PHE A 207 -20.01 -21.44 -17.06
CA PHE A 207 -21.10 -20.52 -16.76
C PHE A 207 -21.47 -19.63 -17.96
N TYR A 208 -20.49 -18.96 -18.57
CA TYR A 208 -20.75 -18.04 -19.68
C TYR A 208 -21.02 -18.74 -21.02
N ARG A 209 -20.56 -19.98 -21.16
CA ARG A 209 -20.72 -20.77 -22.38
C ARG A 209 -22.09 -21.44 -22.43
N ASP A 210 -22.54 -21.95 -21.29
CA ASP A 210 -23.63 -22.91 -21.20
C ASP A 210 -24.86 -22.31 -20.50
N SER A 211 -24.67 -21.49 -19.47
CA SER A 211 -25.76 -21.01 -18.61
C SER A 211 -26.38 -19.70 -19.04
N VAL A 212 -25.64 -18.82 -19.73
CA VAL A 212 -26.11 -17.48 -20.13
C VAL A 212 -25.82 -17.14 -21.60
N LYS A 213 -26.62 -16.25 -22.18
CA LYS A 213 -26.38 -15.73 -23.53
C LYS A 213 -25.35 -14.59 -23.53
N ALA A 214 -24.07 -14.95 -23.50
CA ALA A 214 -22.97 -14.01 -23.48
C ALA A 214 -21.98 -14.16 -24.65
N LYS A 215 -21.06 -13.20 -24.78
CA LYS A 215 -19.84 -13.26 -25.58
C LYS A 215 -18.67 -12.72 -24.78
N ALA A 216 -17.47 -13.22 -25.04
CA ALA A 216 -16.23 -12.63 -24.55
C ALA A 216 -15.87 -11.44 -25.45
N ALA A 217 -15.68 -10.27 -24.86
CA ALA A 217 -15.22 -9.06 -25.55
C ALA A 217 -13.84 -8.65 -25.02
N TYR A 218 -12.84 -8.57 -25.90
CA TYR A 218 -11.48 -8.24 -25.48
C TYR A 218 -10.69 -7.58 -26.60
N ILE A 219 -9.63 -6.86 -26.22
CA ILE A 219 -8.66 -6.27 -27.15
C ILE A 219 -7.27 -6.87 -26.93
N THR A 220 -6.55 -7.13 -28.01
CA THR A 220 -5.18 -7.64 -27.97
C THR A 220 -4.18 -6.63 -28.50
N ASP A 221 -2.96 -6.64 -27.98
CA ASP A 221 -1.86 -5.85 -28.54
C ASP A 221 -1.14 -6.59 -29.70
N LYS A 222 -0.08 -5.97 -30.26
CA LYS A 222 0.76 -6.56 -31.31
C LYS A 222 1.38 -7.92 -30.99
N THR A 223 1.49 -8.28 -29.70
CA THR A 223 2.02 -9.57 -29.27
C THR A 223 0.93 -10.65 -29.22
N GLY A 224 -0.33 -10.27 -29.44
CA GLY A 224 -1.49 -11.15 -29.36
C GLY A 224 -2.01 -11.38 -27.93
N LEU A 225 -1.42 -10.68 -26.94
CA LEU A 225 -1.83 -10.73 -25.54
C LEU A 225 -3.01 -9.79 -25.30
N ILE A 226 -3.94 -10.23 -24.45
CA ILE A 226 -5.11 -9.46 -24.03
C ILE A 226 -4.65 -8.31 -23.13
N VAL A 227 -5.10 -7.09 -23.43
CA VAL A 227 -4.79 -5.88 -22.64
C VAL A 227 -6.03 -5.30 -21.94
N ALA A 228 -7.23 -5.60 -22.44
CA ALA A 228 -8.49 -5.39 -21.73
C ALA A 228 -9.53 -6.42 -22.16
N ARG A 229 -10.43 -6.78 -21.23
CA ARG A 229 -11.48 -7.79 -21.42
C ARG A 229 -12.74 -7.45 -20.62
N ALA A 230 -13.88 -7.97 -21.07
CA ALA A 230 -15.17 -7.91 -20.40
C ALA A 230 -16.09 -9.02 -20.90
N ILE A 231 -17.14 -9.30 -20.14
CA ILE A 231 -18.27 -10.13 -20.58
C ILE A 231 -19.32 -9.23 -21.23
N LEU A 232 -19.80 -9.64 -22.40
CA LEU A 232 -20.91 -8.99 -23.10
C LEU A 232 -22.16 -9.87 -23.00
N PHE A 233 -23.16 -9.44 -22.24
CA PHE A 233 -24.47 -10.09 -22.26
C PHE A 233 -25.24 -9.63 -23.51
N THR A 234 -25.69 -10.59 -24.31
CA THR A 234 -26.23 -10.31 -25.66
C THR A 234 -27.76 -10.24 -25.72
N ASP A 235 -28.45 -10.70 -24.67
CA ASP A 235 -29.91 -10.83 -24.65
C ASP A 235 -30.51 -10.39 -23.31
N VAL A 236 -30.17 -9.17 -22.87
CA VAL A 236 -30.70 -8.57 -21.65
C VAL A 236 -32.08 -7.97 -21.93
N THR A 237 -33.02 -8.13 -21.00
CA THR A 237 -34.38 -7.57 -21.10
C THR A 237 -34.61 -6.56 -19.98
N ASP A 238 -35.15 -5.38 -20.31
CA ASP A 238 -35.57 -4.41 -19.28
C ASP A 238 -37.02 -4.63 -18.82
N GLN A 239 -37.46 -3.88 -17.81
CA GLN A 239 -38.81 -3.98 -17.26
C GLN A 239 -39.94 -3.71 -18.26
N ASP A 240 -39.63 -3.02 -19.37
CA ASP A 240 -40.56 -2.65 -20.42
C ASP A 240 -40.54 -3.69 -21.57
N GLY A 241 -39.73 -4.75 -21.46
CA GLY A 241 -39.56 -5.79 -22.47
C GLY A 241 -38.59 -5.41 -23.60
N LYS A 242 -37.86 -4.29 -23.48
CA LYS A 242 -36.85 -3.88 -24.47
C LYS A 242 -35.59 -4.74 -24.31
N LYS A 243 -35.01 -5.14 -25.44
CA LYS A 243 -33.76 -5.91 -25.50
C LYS A 243 -32.53 -5.00 -25.55
N TRP A 244 -31.47 -5.45 -24.88
CA TRP A 244 -30.22 -4.72 -24.71
C TRP A 244 -29.02 -5.67 -24.80
N ARG A 245 -27.91 -5.16 -25.35
CA ARG A 245 -26.58 -5.75 -25.28
C ARG A 245 -25.73 -4.96 -24.29
N LEU A 246 -25.50 -5.51 -23.11
CA LEU A 246 -24.82 -4.81 -22.02
C LEU A 246 -23.42 -5.39 -21.78
N LEU A 247 -22.43 -4.51 -21.80
CA LEU A 247 -21.07 -4.84 -21.41
C LEU A 247 -20.93 -4.79 -19.88
N GLU A 248 -20.55 -5.90 -19.28
CA GLU A 248 -20.26 -6.02 -17.85
C GLU A 248 -18.94 -5.32 -17.49
N ARG A 249 -18.55 -5.33 -16.20
CA ARG A 249 -17.28 -4.75 -15.71
C ARG A 249 -16.10 -5.08 -16.61
N GLN A 250 -15.32 -4.05 -16.91
CA GLN A 250 -14.13 -4.17 -17.75
C GLN A 250 -12.87 -4.29 -16.89
N TYR A 251 -12.03 -5.24 -17.24
CA TYR A 251 -10.73 -5.49 -16.63
C TYR A 251 -9.62 -5.17 -17.63
N SER A 252 -8.48 -4.68 -17.16
CA SER A 252 -7.34 -4.32 -18.00
C SER A 252 -6.02 -4.57 -17.31
N SER A 253 -4.96 -4.64 -18.13
CA SER A 253 -3.57 -4.75 -17.69
C SER A 253 -3.23 -3.64 -16.68
N GLY A 254 -2.89 -4.01 -15.45
CA GLY A 254 -2.53 -3.08 -14.38
C GLY A 254 -3.66 -2.14 -13.95
N GLY A 255 -4.91 -2.50 -14.24
CA GLY A 255 -6.09 -1.70 -13.90
C GLY A 255 -6.25 -0.41 -14.71
N ASP A 256 -5.54 -0.25 -15.84
CA ASP A 256 -5.55 0.96 -16.66
C ASP A 256 -6.95 1.28 -17.22
N ASP A 257 -7.53 2.38 -16.75
CA ASP A 257 -8.85 2.86 -17.17
C ASP A 257 -8.90 3.31 -18.64
N VAL A 258 -7.77 3.72 -19.23
CA VAL A 258 -7.68 4.07 -20.66
C VAL A 258 -7.91 2.82 -21.51
N LEU A 259 -7.35 1.68 -21.11
CA LEU A 259 -7.56 0.41 -21.81
C LEU A 259 -9.00 -0.10 -21.68
N LYS A 260 -9.63 0.06 -20.50
CA LYS A 260 -11.05 -0.26 -20.30
C LYS A 260 -11.94 0.59 -21.20
N ARG A 261 -11.70 1.90 -21.22
CA ARG A 261 -12.41 2.86 -22.10
C ARG A 261 -12.20 2.52 -23.57
N LEU A 262 -11.00 2.12 -23.95
CA LEU A 262 -10.69 1.76 -25.33
C LEU A 262 -11.48 0.55 -25.82
N LEU A 263 -11.62 -0.47 -24.98
CA LEU A 263 -12.46 -1.63 -25.28
C LEU A 263 -13.91 -1.19 -25.53
N ILE A 264 -14.47 -0.35 -24.65
CA ILE A 264 -15.82 0.21 -24.80
C ILE A 264 -15.95 0.99 -26.12
N ASP A 265 -15.03 1.90 -26.40
CA ASP A 265 -15.09 2.76 -27.59
C ASP A 265 -15.06 1.93 -28.89
N LYS A 266 -14.20 0.92 -28.99
CA LYS A 266 -14.17 0.01 -30.16
C LYS A 266 -15.49 -0.78 -30.28
N LEU A 267 -16.04 -1.26 -29.17
CA LEU A 267 -17.34 -1.96 -29.16
C LEU A 267 -18.50 -1.05 -29.61
N ILE A 268 -18.49 0.24 -29.24
CA ILE A 268 -19.48 1.23 -29.69
C ILE A 268 -19.31 1.51 -31.18
N GLN A 269 -18.06 1.72 -31.64
CA GLN A 269 -17.75 2.00 -33.05
C GLN A 269 -18.22 0.87 -33.98
N GLU A 270 -17.99 -0.38 -33.59
CA GLU A 270 -18.45 -1.57 -34.33
C GLU A 270 -19.90 -1.98 -34.00
N LYS A 271 -20.60 -1.21 -33.15
CA LYS A 271 -22.01 -1.39 -32.77
C LYS A 271 -22.32 -2.75 -32.12
N HIS A 272 -21.40 -3.28 -31.32
CA HIS A 272 -21.58 -4.53 -30.58
C HIS A 272 -22.44 -4.38 -29.32
N ILE A 273 -22.52 -3.18 -28.74
CA ILE A 273 -23.16 -2.93 -27.44
C ILE A 273 -24.18 -1.79 -27.50
N ASP A 274 -25.15 -1.82 -26.58
CA ASP A 274 -26.17 -0.76 -26.37
C ASP A 274 -25.96 0.00 -25.04
N GLY A 275 -25.21 -0.61 -24.12
CA GLY A 275 -24.82 0.00 -22.85
C GLY A 275 -23.64 -0.73 -22.22
N TYR A 276 -23.05 -0.13 -21.20
CA TYR A 276 -21.89 -0.67 -20.49
C TYR A 276 -21.90 -0.28 -19.02
N LYS A 277 -21.28 -1.11 -18.18
CA LYS A 277 -21.04 -0.80 -16.78
C LYS A 277 -20.00 0.31 -16.66
N ILE A 278 -20.27 1.31 -15.82
CA ILE A 278 -19.42 2.50 -15.65
C ILE A 278 -18.00 2.07 -15.24
N VAL A 279 -16.99 2.59 -15.95
CA VAL A 279 -15.58 2.38 -15.61
C VAL A 279 -15.30 2.91 -14.19
N GLY A 280 -14.78 2.05 -13.32
CA GLY A 280 -14.52 2.37 -11.91
C GLY A 280 -15.69 2.10 -10.96
N ALA A 281 -16.83 1.60 -11.44
CA ALA A 281 -17.92 1.15 -10.58
C ALA A 281 -17.47 0.01 -9.64
N SER A 282 -17.97 -0.01 -8.41
CA SER A 282 -17.67 -1.08 -7.43
C SER A 282 -18.35 -2.40 -7.82
N CYS A 283 -17.79 -3.55 -7.42
CA CYS A 283 -18.38 -4.88 -7.68
C CYS A 283 -19.78 -5.01 -7.06
N HIS A 284 -20.07 -4.24 -6.03
CA HIS A 284 -21.37 -4.22 -5.37
C HIS A 284 -22.42 -3.34 -6.07
N GLU A 285 -22.05 -2.52 -7.06
CA GLU A 285 -22.96 -1.61 -7.77
C GLU A 285 -23.60 -2.29 -8.99
N ALA A 286 -24.62 -3.12 -8.75
CA ALA A 286 -25.28 -3.91 -9.79
C ALA A 286 -26.05 -3.08 -10.85
N ASN A 287 -26.43 -1.84 -10.54
CA ASN A 287 -27.19 -0.96 -11.42
C ASN A 287 -26.35 0.14 -12.08
N ALA A 288 -25.02 0.11 -11.95
CA ALA A 288 -24.14 1.15 -12.49
C ALA A 288 -23.91 1.05 -14.01
N PHE A 289 -24.99 1.02 -14.80
CA PHE A 289 -24.96 1.00 -16.26
C PHE A 289 -25.26 2.38 -16.86
N VAL A 290 -24.67 2.63 -18.02
CA VAL A 290 -24.98 3.76 -18.90
C VAL A 290 -25.20 3.27 -20.33
N ASP A 291 -25.96 4.02 -21.13
CA ASP A 291 -26.06 3.74 -22.56
C ASP A 291 -24.81 4.20 -23.34
N THR A 292 -24.76 3.93 -24.65
CA THR A 292 -23.63 4.34 -25.52
C THR A 292 -23.42 5.86 -25.60
N GLU A 293 -24.40 6.66 -25.20
CA GLU A 293 -24.28 8.13 -25.13
C GLU A 293 -23.84 8.62 -23.75
N GLY A 294 -23.76 7.72 -22.75
CA GLY A 294 -23.42 8.02 -21.37
C GLY A 294 -24.61 8.44 -20.50
N ASN A 295 -25.85 8.25 -20.95
CA ASN A 295 -27.02 8.48 -20.12
C ASN A 295 -27.14 7.36 -19.07
N SER A 296 -27.45 7.73 -17.82
CA SER A 296 -27.63 6.75 -16.74
C SER A 296 -28.77 5.78 -17.04
N LEU A 297 -28.53 4.49 -16.79
CA LEU A 297 -29.52 3.41 -16.82
C LEU A 297 -29.76 2.84 -15.41
N SER A 298 -29.37 3.56 -14.36
CA SER A 298 -29.43 3.08 -12.97
C SER A 298 -30.85 2.83 -12.44
N ASP A 299 -31.85 3.43 -13.08
CA ASP A 299 -33.28 3.28 -12.81
C ASP A 299 -33.91 2.09 -13.55
N LYS A 300 -33.18 1.48 -14.48
CA LYS A 300 -33.64 0.30 -15.23
C LYS A 300 -33.44 -0.97 -14.42
N MET A 301 -34.45 -1.83 -14.50
CA MET A 301 -34.45 -3.17 -13.94
C MET A 301 -34.24 -4.15 -15.08
N PHE A 302 -33.10 -4.83 -15.08
CA PHE A 302 -32.67 -5.75 -16.11
C PHE A 302 -32.74 -7.20 -15.63
N GLU A 303 -33.09 -8.09 -16.56
CA GLU A 303 -33.07 -9.54 -16.39
C GLU A 303 -32.36 -10.22 -17.56
N ILE A 304 -31.71 -11.35 -17.27
CA ILE A 304 -31.13 -12.28 -18.26
C ILE A 304 -31.67 -13.68 -18.04
N ASP A 305 -31.79 -14.44 -19.12
CA ASP A 305 -31.96 -15.89 -19.04
C ASP A 305 -30.67 -16.49 -18.44
N CYS A 306 -30.82 -17.37 -17.44
CA CYS A 306 -29.72 -18.02 -16.73
C CYS A 306 -30.15 -19.45 -16.36
N ASP A 307 -29.60 -20.44 -17.05
CA ASP A 307 -29.92 -21.86 -16.84
C ASP A 307 -28.80 -22.52 -16.02
N LEU A 308 -29.11 -22.88 -14.77
CA LEU A 308 -28.16 -23.48 -13.83
C LEU A 308 -28.82 -24.63 -13.10
N ASP A 309 -28.16 -25.77 -13.09
CA ASP A 309 -28.39 -26.85 -12.14
C ASP A 309 -27.56 -26.63 -10.85
N GLU A 310 -27.92 -27.32 -9.76
CA GLU A 310 -27.27 -27.12 -8.45
C GLU A 310 -25.75 -27.40 -8.45
N GLU A 311 -25.31 -28.36 -9.28
CA GLU A 311 -23.90 -28.77 -9.42
C GLU A 311 -23.14 -28.01 -10.54
N ASP A 312 -23.82 -27.13 -11.27
CA ASP A 312 -23.19 -26.39 -12.37
C ASP A 312 -22.12 -25.42 -11.87
N THR A 313 -21.05 -25.29 -12.66
CA THR A 313 -19.95 -24.36 -12.36
C THR A 313 -20.41 -22.91 -12.43
N LEU A 314 -20.32 -22.20 -11.31
CA LEU A 314 -20.64 -20.79 -11.19
C LEU A 314 -19.49 -19.89 -11.61
N SER A 315 -19.83 -18.64 -11.92
CA SER A 315 -18.89 -17.55 -11.99
C SER A 315 -19.41 -16.37 -11.16
N TYR A 316 -18.52 -15.66 -10.46
CA TYR A 316 -18.86 -14.44 -9.74
C TYR A 316 -19.54 -13.43 -10.68
N GLN A 317 -20.71 -12.93 -10.29
CA GLN A 317 -21.48 -11.94 -11.04
C GLN A 317 -21.53 -10.59 -10.33
N ASP A 318 -21.05 -9.54 -11.01
CA ASP A 318 -21.11 -8.17 -10.50
C ASP A 318 -22.51 -7.55 -10.56
N SER A 319 -23.24 -7.79 -11.66
CA SER A 319 -24.53 -7.14 -11.91
C SER A 319 -25.68 -8.11 -11.78
N PHE A 320 -25.71 -9.16 -12.59
CA PHE A 320 -26.81 -10.13 -12.62
C PHE A 320 -26.68 -11.19 -11.52
N LYS A 321 -26.72 -10.74 -10.26
CA LYS A 321 -26.42 -11.59 -9.10
C LYS A 321 -27.63 -12.21 -8.43
N TRP A 322 -28.82 -11.60 -8.51
CA TRP A 322 -30.00 -12.18 -7.88
C TRP A 322 -30.60 -13.24 -8.81
N TYR A 323 -30.33 -14.51 -8.54
CA TYR A 323 -30.75 -15.63 -9.38
C TYR A 323 -32.02 -16.29 -8.85
N SER A 324 -33.01 -16.51 -9.72
CA SER A 324 -34.23 -17.24 -9.43
C SER A 324 -34.21 -18.60 -10.11
N TYR A 325 -33.94 -19.63 -9.31
CA TYR A 325 -33.86 -21.02 -9.78
C TYR A 325 -35.18 -21.49 -10.41
N SER A 326 -36.32 -21.10 -9.83
CA SER A 326 -37.64 -21.47 -10.37
C SER A 326 -37.97 -20.84 -11.74
N ARG A 327 -37.24 -19.79 -12.14
CA ARG A 327 -37.52 -19.01 -13.35
C ARG A 327 -36.40 -19.09 -14.38
N ASN A 328 -35.27 -19.70 -14.04
CA ASN A 328 -34.02 -19.71 -14.82
C ASN A 328 -33.65 -18.29 -15.28
N LYS A 329 -33.65 -17.34 -14.34
CA LYS A 329 -33.36 -15.93 -14.61
C LYS A 329 -32.51 -15.29 -13.53
N ALA A 330 -31.59 -14.43 -13.94
CA ALA A 330 -30.80 -13.59 -13.06
C ALA A 330 -31.13 -12.11 -13.26
N TYR A 331 -31.16 -11.36 -12.17
CA TYR A 331 -31.59 -9.96 -12.11
C TYR A 331 -30.45 -9.06 -11.65
N ASN A 332 -30.46 -7.80 -12.11
CA ASN A 332 -29.56 -6.75 -11.59
C ASN A 332 -30.13 -5.95 -10.41
N TYR A 333 -31.25 -6.42 -9.85
CA TYR A 333 -31.93 -5.85 -8.70
C TYR A 333 -32.44 -6.97 -7.81
N GLU A 334 -32.68 -6.66 -6.53
CA GLU A 334 -33.21 -7.62 -5.58
C GLU A 334 -34.66 -7.99 -5.92
N ASN A 335 -34.84 -9.15 -6.54
CA ASN A 335 -36.15 -9.67 -6.92
C ASN A 335 -36.73 -10.51 -5.78
N CYS A 336 -37.95 -10.25 -5.32
CA CYS A 336 -38.55 -11.02 -4.21
C CYS A 336 -38.66 -12.54 -4.42
N ASN A 337 -38.42 -13.05 -5.64
CA ASN A 337 -38.42 -14.46 -5.97
C ASN A 337 -37.00 -15.01 -6.28
N PHE A 338 -35.93 -14.32 -5.88
CA PHE A 338 -34.58 -14.86 -6.00
C PHE A 338 -34.40 -16.04 -5.03
N SER A 339 -33.67 -17.06 -5.49
CA SER A 339 -33.33 -18.28 -4.75
C SER A 339 -31.90 -18.21 -4.24
N TYR A 340 -30.98 -17.66 -5.04
CA TYR A 340 -29.55 -17.58 -4.75
C TYR A 340 -28.97 -16.22 -5.13
N THR A 341 -27.83 -15.87 -4.54
CA THR A 341 -27.02 -14.71 -4.91
C THR A 341 -25.70 -15.17 -5.53
N LEU A 342 -25.48 -14.84 -6.80
CA LEU A 342 -24.32 -15.25 -7.60
C LEU A 342 -23.10 -14.31 -7.44
N ASP A 343 -23.07 -13.49 -6.39
CA ASP A 343 -21.89 -12.71 -5.99
C ASP A 343 -21.00 -13.48 -5.01
N THR A 344 -20.89 -14.79 -5.23
CA THR A 344 -20.03 -15.72 -4.48
C THR A 344 -18.88 -16.25 -5.35
N THR A 345 -17.84 -16.72 -4.69
CA THR A 345 -16.74 -17.48 -5.29
C THR A 345 -16.88 -18.98 -5.08
N ASP A 346 -18.06 -19.47 -4.69
CA ASP A 346 -18.36 -20.90 -4.64
C ASP A 346 -18.28 -21.52 -6.04
N LEU A 347 -17.88 -22.80 -6.13
CA LEU A 347 -17.81 -23.56 -7.37
C LEU A 347 -19.20 -23.78 -7.96
N ASN A 348 -20.20 -24.08 -7.13
CA ASN A 348 -21.57 -24.38 -7.55
C ASN A 348 -22.62 -23.85 -6.54
N LEU A 349 -23.91 -24.06 -6.81
CA LEU A 349 -24.99 -23.56 -5.95
C LEU A 349 -25.12 -24.33 -4.61
N CYS A 350 -24.52 -25.52 -4.51
CA CYS A 350 -24.42 -26.26 -3.25
C CYS A 350 -23.47 -25.60 -2.24
N GLY A 351 -22.65 -24.64 -2.69
CA GLY A 351 -21.60 -24.03 -1.89
C GLY A 351 -20.35 -24.88 -1.84
N ASP A 352 -20.17 -25.81 -2.78
CA ASP A 352 -18.90 -26.51 -2.92
C ASP A 352 -17.82 -25.49 -3.25
N THR A 353 -16.66 -25.64 -2.66
CA THR A 353 -15.46 -24.88 -3.01
C THR A 353 -14.66 -25.64 -4.07
N ASP A 354 -13.68 -24.99 -4.70
CA ASP A 354 -12.78 -25.69 -5.65
C ASP A 354 -11.93 -26.79 -4.97
N ASP A 355 -12.13 -27.03 -3.66
CA ASP A 355 -11.48 -28.01 -2.76
C ASP A 355 -10.04 -28.33 -3.15
N ASP A 356 -9.21 -27.30 -2.99
CA ASP A 356 -7.80 -27.33 -2.55
C ASP A 356 -7.38 -25.93 -2.02
N GLU A 357 -8.32 -25.14 -1.46
CA GLU A 357 -8.00 -23.94 -0.67
C GLU A 357 -8.41 -24.20 0.78
N ASP A 358 -7.75 -25.18 1.41
CA ASP A 358 -7.16 -24.81 2.70
C ASP A 358 -6.22 -23.68 2.29
N ASP A 359 -6.47 -22.44 2.69
CA ASP A 359 -5.52 -21.34 2.43
C ASP A 359 -4.17 -21.62 3.14
N GLY A 360 -3.84 -22.87 3.49
CA GLY A 360 -2.84 -23.21 4.46
C GLY A 360 -3.14 -22.57 5.81
N GLU A 361 -2.23 -22.78 6.75
CA GLU A 361 -2.18 -21.98 7.95
C GLU A 361 -1.50 -20.62 7.64
N TRP A 362 -2.00 -19.54 8.26
CA TRP A 362 -1.48 -18.19 8.06
C TRP A 362 -0.22 -17.96 8.89
N ASP A 363 0.88 -17.59 8.22
CA ASP A 363 2.12 -17.16 8.85
C ASP A 363 2.02 -15.67 9.25
N ASP A 364 1.89 -15.43 10.55
CA ASP A 364 1.82 -14.10 11.17
C ASP A 364 3.13 -13.28 11.03
N TYR A 365 4.28 -13.92 10.83
CA TYR A 365 5.57 -13.24 10.76
C TYR A 365 5.92 -12.87 9.30
N HIS A 366 5.81 -13.82 8.38
CA HIS A 366 6.13 -13.62 6.96
C HIS A 366 4.95 -13.13 6.12
N GLN A 367 3.73 -13.12 6.66
CA GLN A 367 2.52 -12.57 6.05
C GLN A 367 2.12 -13.29 4.75
N TYR A 368 2.19 -14.62 4.75
CA TYR A 368 1.70 -15.46 3.67
C TYR A 368 1.05 -16.75 4.19
N TYR A 369 0.40 -17.46 3.28
CA TYR A 369 -0.32 -18.71 3.51
C TYR A 369 0.58 -19.92 3.24
N CYS A 370 0.72 -20.85 4.20
CA CYS A 370 1.66 -21.97 4.18
C CYS A 370 1.04 -23.29 4.62
N ASP A 371 1.64 -24.44 4.28
CA ASP A 371 1.01 -25.75 4.53
C ASP A 371 0.85 -26.09 6.03
N ASP A 372 1.72 -25.61 6.91
CA ASP A 372 1.71 -25.90 8.36
C ASP A 372 2.40 -24.79 9.16
N THR A 373 1.78 -24.27 10.23
CA THR A 373 2.41 -23.29 11.11
C THR A 373 2.81 -23.87 12.46
N ARG A 374 3.84 -23.29 13.05
CA ARG A 374 4.32 -23.57 14.39
C ARG A 374 4.09 -22.38 15.30
N LEU A 375 3.79 -22.67 16.57
CA LEU A 375 3.67 -21.64 17.60
C LEU A 375 5.06 -21.13 17.96
N CYS A 376 5.27 -19.82 17.79
CA CYS A 376 6.50 -19.11 18.14
C CYS A 376 6.18 -17.88 18.98
N TYR A 377 7.22 -17.29 19.57
CA TYR A 377 7.11 -16.13 20.44
C TYR A 377 8.01 -14.99 19.96
N ARG A 378 7.46 -13.76 19.96
CA ARG A 378 8.20 -12.54 19.66
C ARG A 378 7.77 -11.42 20.61
N ASN A 379 8.72 -10.80 21.32
CA ASN A 379 8.49 -9.84 22.40
C ASN A 379 7.44 -10.35 23.42
N GLY A 380 7.51 -11.64 23.76
CA GLY A 380 6.55 -12.29 24.66
C GLY A 380 5.11 -12.46 24.12
N ARG A 381 4.88 -12.27 22.82
CA ARG A 381 3.59 -12.53 22.16
C ARG A 381 3.63 -13.80 21.34
N GLU A 382 2.57 -14.58 21.44
CA GLU A 382 2.32 -15.74 20.59
C GLU A 382 2.05 -15.32 19.14
N ILE A 383 2.74 -15.96 18.20
CA ILE A 383 2.58 -15.81 16.75
C ILE A 383 2.67 -17.20 16.09
N ARG A 384 1.97 -17.37 14.97
CA ARG A 384 2.08 -18.56 14.11
C ARG A 384 3.06 -18.30 12.98
N VAL A 385 4.02 -19.19 12.77
CA VAL A 385 5.08 -19.02 11.75
C VAL A 385 5.21 -20.31 10.95
N ASP A 386 5.47 -20.23 9.65
CA ASP A 386 5.67 -21.37 8.76
C ASP A 386 6.73 -22.34 9.33
N SER A 387 6.33 -23.61 9.49
CA SER A 387 7.17 -24.67 10.05
C SER A 387 8.42 -24.96 9.21
N GLU A 388 8.41 -24.65 7.91
CA GLU A 388 9.54 -24.82 6.99
C GLU A 388 10.42 -23.55 6.88
N ASN A 389 10.06 -22.46 7.57
CA ASN A 389 10.76 -21.19 7.54
C ASN A 389 10.92 -20.59 8.96
N LEU A 390 11.73 -21.25 9.79
CA LEU A 390 12.00 -20.84 11.18
C LEU A 390 13.41 -20.27 11.38
N ASP A 391 14.07 -19.79 10.32
CA ASP A 391 15.47 -19.37 10.36
C ASP A 391 15.75 -18.24 11.37
N ASP A 392 14.77 -17.33 11.56
CA ASP A 392 14.85 -16.21 12.52
C ASP A 392 14.47 -16.61 13.97
N PHE A 393 14.16 -17.89 14.21
CA PHE A 393 13.68 -18.40 15.49
C PHE A 393 14.61 -19.44 16.11
N VAL A 394 14.89 -19.26 17.40
CA VAL A 394 15.76 -20.11 18.20
C VAL A 394 14.92 -21.03 19.09
N TRP A 395 15.27 -22.31 19.10
CA TRP A 395 14.63 -23.30 19.97
C TRP A 395 15.21 -23.25 21.39
N ILE A 396 14.37 -22.93 22.37
CA ILE A 396 14.76 -22.88 23.78
C ILE A 396 14.38 -24.21 24.44
N GLU A 397 15.37 -25.10 24.62
CA GLU A 397 15.16 -26.46 25.12
C GLU A 397 14.53 -26.51 26.52
N SER A 398 14.83 -25.53 27.38
CA SER A 398 14.30 -25.48 28.76
C SER A 398 12.79 -25.22 28.82
N LYS A 399 12.24 -24.50 27.82
CA LYS A 399 10.81 -24.18 27.72
C LYS A 399 10.08 -25.03 26.69
N GLN A 400 10.81 -25.70 25.79
CA GLN A 400 10.27 -26.43 24.64
C GLN A 400 9.48 -25.51 23.69
N GLU A 401 10.01 -24.33 23.43
CA GLU A 401 9.35 -23.25 22.66
C GLU A 401 10.33 -22.59 21.68
N TYR A 402 9.81 -22.04 20.57
CA TYR A 402 10.56 -21.21 19.63
C TYR A 402 10.40 -19.73 19.96
N HIS A 403 11.52 -19.01 20.06
CA HIS A 403 11.55 -17.57 20.34
C HIS A 403 12.37 -16.85 19.27
N HIS A 404 11.98 -15.63 18.91
CA HIS A 404 12.70 -14.85 17.91
C HIS A 404 14.13 -14.56 18.38
N GLU A 405 15.12 -14.59 17.47
CA GLU A 405 16.55 -14.38 17.80
C GLU A 405 16.84 -13.13 18.66
N ASN A 406 16.15 -12.00 18.38
CA ASN A 406 16.26 -10.76 19.14
C ASN A 406 15.84 -10.85 20.62
N ASP A 407 15.02 -11.83 20.98
CA ASP A 407 14.59 -12.04 22.37
C ASP A 407 15.53 -13.02 23.12
N CYS A 408 16.52 -13.57 22.40
CA CYS A 408 17.43 -14.59 22.89
C CYS A 408 18.87 -14.06 22.99
N VAL A 409 19.59 -14.54 23.99
CA VAL A 409 21.03 -14.35 24.17
C VAL A 409 21.69 -15.70 24.32
N CYS A 410 22.90 -15.85 23.78
CA CYS A 410 23.67 -17.08 23.89
C CYS A 410 24.58 -17.01 25.12
N CYS A 411 24.56 -18.05 25.97
CA CYS A 411 25.45 -18.09 27.12
C CYS A 411 26.91 -18.23 26.68
N ASP A 412 27.74 -17.25 27.04
CA ASP A 412 29.16 -17.20 26.66
C ASP A 412 30.01 -18.38 27.14
N GLU A 413 29.59 -19.08 28.20
CA GLU A 413 30.34 -20.20 28.78
C GLU A 413 29.98 -21.57 28.18
N CYS A 414 28.70 -21.80 27.88
CA CYS A 414 28.23 -23.12 27.43
C CYS A 414 27.59 -23.14 26.04
N GLY A 415 27.37 -21.97 25.43
CA GLY A 415 26.77 -21.83 24.10
C GLY A 415 25.27 -22.16 24.07
N THR A 416 24.60 -22.21 25.22
CA THR A 416 23.15 -22.46 25.29
C THR A 416 22.38 -21.16 25.13
N ASP A 417 21.41 -21.14 24.22
CA ASP A 417 20.51 -20.02 24.02
C ASP A 417 19.47 -19.94 25.15
N ILE A 418 19.29 -18.73 25.66
CA ILE A 418 18.39 -18.39 26.75
C ILE A 418 17.65 -17.10 26.41
N LEU A 419 16.50 -16.88 27.03
CA LEU A 419 15.80 -15.61 26.88
C LEU A 419 16.55 -14.51 27.61
N GLU A 420 16.61 -13.32 27.02
CA GLU A 420 17.29 -12.17 27.63
C GLU A 420 16.75 -11.87 29.03
N ASP A 421 15.43 -11.95 29.22
CA ASP A 421 14.77 -11.76 30.52
C ASP A 421 15.14 -12.81 31.59
N ASP A 422 15.52 -14.02 31.17
CA ASP A 422 15.90 -15.12 32.07
C ASP A 422 17.43 -15.20 32.27
N ALA A 423 18.20 -14.38 31.55
CA ALA A 423 19.64 -14.41 31.57
C ALA A 423 20.22 -13.71 32.81
N MET A 424 21.23 -14.33 33.42
CA MET A 424 22.00 -13.71 34.50
C MET A 424 23.11 -12.85 33.91
N CYS A 425 23.07 -11.54 34.16
CA CYS A 425 24.15 -10.63 33.79
C CYS A 425 25.21 -10.58 34.90
N SER A 426 26.48 -10.71 34.52
CA SER A 426 27.63 -10.54 35.42
C SER A 426 28.20 -9.15 35.29
N GLU A 427 28.32 -8.42 36.40
CA GLU A 427 28.99 -7.11 36.43
C GLU A 427 30.51 -7.24 36.21
N VAL A 428 31.11 -8.39 36.54
CA VAL A 428 32.55 -8.63 36.40
C VAL A 428 32.96 -8.89 34.95
N THR A 429 32.11 -9.59 34.19
CA THR A 429 32.42 -9.97 32.79
C THR A 429 31.59 -9.21 31.76
N GLU A 430 30.59 -8.42 32.20
CA GLU A 430 29.63 -7.67 31.39
C GLU A 430 28.88 -8.53 30.36
N LYS A 431 28.64 -9.81 30.71
CA LYS A 431 28.12 -10.86 29.83
C LYS A 431 26.93 -11.59 30.44
N TYR A 432 26.22 -12.34 29.59
CA TYR A 432 24.98 -13.05 29.93
C TYR A 432 25.21 -14.56 30.08
N TYR A 433 24.62 -15.14 31.12
CA TYR A 433 24.81 -16.55 31.49
C TYR A 433 23.49 -17.27 31.80
N CYS A 434 23.44 -18.55 31.42
CA CYS A 434 22.25 -19.40 31.59
C CYS A 434 22.00 -19.84 33.04
N CYS A 435 23.04 -19.83 33.88
CA CYS A 435 22.92 -20.22 35.28
C CYS A 435 24.09 -19.67 36.12
N LYS A 436 23.88 -19.62 37.43
CA LYS A 436 24.87 -19.16 38.41
C LYS A 436 26.21 -19.88 38.28
N LYS A 437 26.19 -21.19 37.99
CA LYS A 437 27.41 -21.99 37.86
C LYS A 437 28.26 -21.59 36.64
N CYS A 438 27.63 -21.27 35.51
CA CYS A 438 28.34 -20.79 34.31
C CYS A 438 28.92 -19.40 34.56
N MET A 439 28.13 -18.53 35.20
CA MET A 439 28.56 -17.19 35.60
C MET A 439 29.77 -17.23 36.54
N GLU A 440 29.67 -17.94 37.68
CA GLU A 440 30.75 -18.06 38.67
C GLU A 440 32.03 -18.62 38.04
N LYS A 441 31.91 -19.63 37.18
CA LYS A 441 33.08 -20.20 36.49
C LYS A 441 33.75 -19.17 35.56
N ALA A 442 32.96 -18.43 34.78
CA ALA A 442 33.47 -17.40 33.88
C ALA A 442 34.08 -16.21 34.64
N GLU A 443 33.46 -15.78 35.74
CA GLU A 443 33.98 -14.75 36.64
C GLU A 443 35.31 -15.18 37.28
N ASP A 444 35.41 -16.41 37.79
CA ASP A 444 36.63 -16.95 38.37
C ASP A 444 37.78 -17.00 37.34
N GLU A 445 37.48 -17.42 36.11
CA GLU A 445 38.48 -17.42 35.03
C GLU A 445 38.87 -16.00 34.60
N PHE A 446 37.92 -15.06 34.60
CA PHE A 446 38.18 -13.66 34.27
C PHE A 446 39.06 -12.99 35.33
N LYS A 447 38.73 -13.16 36.62
CA LYS A 447 39.51 -12.65 37.75
C LYS A 447 40.93 -13.20 37.73
N ARG A 448 41.10 -14.51 37.52
CA ARG A 448 42.44 -15.13 37.40
C ARG A 448 43.31 -14.56 36.28
N LYS A 449 42.71 -14.03 35.22
CA LYS A 449 43.44 -13.49 34.04
C LYS A 449 43.68 -12.00 34.12
N ASN A 450 42.78 -11.24 34.75
CA ASN A 450 42.75 -9.78 34.65
C ASN A 450 42.91 -9.06 35.99
N TRP A 451 42.71 -9.75 37.12
CA TRP A 451 42.75 -9.15 38.45
C TRP A 451 43.97 -9.65 39.24
N TYR A 452 44.25 -9.00 40.36
CA TYR A 452 45.38 -9.30 41.23
C TYR A 452 44.89 -9.95 42.52
N TYR A 453 45.56 -11.00 42.98
CA TYR A 453 45.15 -11.76 44.17
C TYR A 453 45.95 -11.34 45.39
N SER A 454 45.24 -11.06 46.48
CA SER A 454 45.81 -10.81 47.82
C SER A 454 45.91 -12.14 48.57
N GLU A 455 47.12 -12.59 48.86
CA GLU A 455 47.37 -13.82 49.63
C GLU A 455 47.01 -13.66 51.11
N TYR A 456 46.99 -12.43 51.63
CA TYR A 456 46.57 -12.15 52.99
C TYR A 456 45.05 -12.14 53.14
N ASP A 457 44.36 -11.45 52.21
CA ASP A 457 42.90 -11.29 52.26
C ASP A 457 42.14 -12.51 51.70
N ASP A 458 42.82 -13.37 50.92
CA ASP A 458 42.21 -14.46 50.15
C ASP A 458 41.14 -13.96 49.14
N GLU A 459 41.35 -12.75 48.60
CA GLU A 459 40.44 -12.03 47.71
C GLU A 459 41.13 -11.47 46.45
N TRP A 460 40.34 -11.16 45.42
CA TRP A 460 40.81 -10.61 44.13
C TRP A 460 40.46 -9.12 44.02
N TYR A 461 41.40 -8.32 43.49
CA TYR A 461 41.29 -6.88 43.31
C TYR A 461 41.52 -6.46 41.85
N GLU A 462 40.77 -5.48 41.37
CA GLU A 462 40.79 -5.01 39.98
C GLU A 462 42.10 -4.31 39.60
N SER A 463 42.68 -3.51 40.50
CA SER A 463 43.91 -2.75 40.26
C SER A 463 45.10 -3.28 41.07
N LEU A 464 46.29 -3.19 40.48
CA LEU A 464 47.54 -3.43 41.21
C LEU A 464 47.78 -2.33 42.25
N ASP A 465 47.23 -1.12 42.02
CA ASP A 465 47.35 0.00 42.96
C ASP A 465 46.55 -0.23 44.25
N ASP A 466 45.65 -1.22 44.29
CA ASP A 466 44.85 -1.57 45.47
C ASP A 466 45.56 -2.60 46.37
N ILE A 467 46.68 -3.18 45.90
CA ILE A 467 47.45 -4.20 46.58
C ILE A 467 48.86 -3.69 46.89
N THR A 468 49.33 -4.03 48.08
CA THR A 468 50.70 -3.84 48.54
C THR A 468 51.22 -5.13 49.20
N CYS A 469 52.36 -5.09 49.88
CA CYS A 469 52.98 -6.26 50.51
C CYS A 469 53.07 -6.11 52.03
N ILE A 470 52.85 -7.22 52.74
CA ILE A 470 53.12 -7.37 54.18
C ILE A 470 54.07 -8.55 54.41
N HIS A 471 54.98 -8.39 55.37
CA HIS A 471 55.92 -9.42 55.79
C HIS A 471 55.38 -10.17 57.00
N ILE A 472 55.08 -11.46 56.83
CA ILE A 472 54.50 -12.34 57.85
C ILE A 472 55.56 -13.27 58.43
N TRP A 473 55.72 -13.30 59.75
CA TRP A 473 56.76 -14.09 60.42
C TRP A 473 56.40 -15.57 60.49
N ASN A 474 57.16 -16.41 59.79
CA ASN A 474 57.07 -17.86 59.92
C ASN A 474 57.95 -18.36 61.08
N GLU A 475 57.34 -18.72 62.21
CA GLU A 475 58.06 -19.19 63.40
C GLU A 475 58.84 -20.51 63.19
N SER A 476 58.40 -21.35 62.27
CA SER A 476 59.01 -22.67 62.03
C SER A 476 60.27 -22.56 61.18
N GLU A 477 60.27 -21.64 60.21
CA GLU A 477 61.39 -21.39 59.30
C GLU A 477 62.33 -20.27 59.79
N GLY A 478 61.84 -19.42 60.68
CA GLY A 478 62.61 -18.31 61.24
C GLY A 478 62.90 -17.21 60.22
N ILE A 479 62.01 -17.00 59.26
CA ILE A 479 62.08 -15.97 58.20
C ILE A 479 60.71 -15.30 58.02
N TYR A 480 60.71 -14.10 57.41
CA TYR A 480 59.45 -13.48 56.95
C TYR A 480 59.08 -13.98 55.56
N GLU A 481 57.81 -14.29 55.37
CA GLU A 481 57.18 -14.52 54.08
C GLU A 481 56.50 -13.23 53.62
N GLU A 482 56.84 -12.75 52.44
CA GLU A 482 56.17 -11.62 51.82
C GLU A 482 54.85 -12.10 51.22
N LYS A 483 53.74 -11.46 51.60
CA LYS A 483 52.40 -11.73 51.06
C LYS A 483 51.78 -10.45 50.51
N SER A 484 51.02 -10.57 49.44
CA SER A 484 50.16 -9.49 48.97
C SER A 484 49.00 -9.25 49.94
N ILE A 485 48.69 -7.99 50.20
CA ILE A 485 47.58 -7.51 51.04
C ILE A 485 46.95 -6.28 50.40
N SER A 486 45.64 -6.08 50.55
CA SER A 486 45.01 -4.83 50.13
C SER A 486 45.43 -3.65 50.99
N ILE A 487 45.48 -2.46 50.39
CA ILE A 487 45.84 -1.23 51.10
C ILE A 487 44.84 -0.96 52.24
N ASP A 488 43.54 -1.13 51.98
CA ASP A 488 42.50 -0.91 52.98
C ASP A 488 42.64 -1.86 54.19
N THR A 489 42.93 -3.14 53.96
CA THR A 489 43.18 -4.08 55.07
C THR A 489 44.46 -3.70 55.82
N LEU A 490 45.53 -3.34 55.11
CA LEU A 490 46.80 -2.96 55.73
C LEU A 490 46.66 -1.69 56.58
N ASP A 491 46.01 -0.65 56.06
CA ASP A 491 45.72 0.59 56.78
C ASP A 491 44.92 0.32 58.04
N GLY A 492 43.93 -0.58 57.98
CA GLY A 492 43.18 -1.03 59.16
C GLY A 492 44.06 -1.75 60.19
N LEU A 493 45.01 -2.58 59.77
CA LEU A 493 45.96 -3.23 60.67
C LEU A 493 46.92 -2.22 61.32
N ILE A 494 47.35 -1.21 60.57
CA ILE A 494 48.20 -0.11 61.06
C ILE A 494 47.43 0.69 62.11
N GLU A 495 46.18 1.10 61.83
CA GLU A 495 45.33 1.86 62.75
C GLU A 495 45.08 1.10 64.07
N ASN A 496 44.98 -0.22 64.00
CA ASN A 496 44.78 -1.09 65.17
C ASN A 496 46.08 -1.41 65.93
N GLU A 497 47.24 -0.91 65.47
CA GLU A 497 48.57 -1.21 66.00
C GLU A 497 48.92 -2.72 65.98
N ASP A 498 48.32 -3.48 65.06
CA ASP A 498 48.53 -4.93 64.91
C ASP A 498 49.77 -5.27 64.06
N VAL A 499 50.35 -4.27 63.38
CA VAL A 499 51.53 -4.40 62.51
C VAL A 499 52.54 -3.27 62.77
N TRP A 500 53.79 -3.45 62.31
CA TRP A 500 54.86 -2.47 62.48
C TRP A 500 55.43 -2.01 61.14
N GLU A 501 55.39 -0.71 60.90
CA GLU A 501 55.97 -0.06 59.72
C GLU A 501 57.46 0.26 59.92
N PHE A 502 58.29 -0.07 58.93
CA PHE A 502 59.69 0.30 58.87
C PHE A 502 60.06 0.77 57.45
N GLY A 503 59.94 2.08 57.21
CA GLY A 503 60.19 2.65 55.89
C GLY A 503 59.00 2.38 54.96
N GLU A 504 59.24 1.69 53.85
CA GLU A 504 58.18 1.25 52.92
C GLU A 504 57.67 -0.17 53.21
N ASP A 505 58.29 -0.88 54.17
CA ASP A 505 57.97 -2.27 54.51
C ASP A 505 57.13 -2.38 55.79
N VAL A 506 56.10 -3.24 55.79
CA VAL A 506 55.24 -3.52 56.97
C VAL A 506 55.39 -4.96 57.43
N PHE A 507 55.45 -5.18 58.75
CA PHE A 507 55.70 -6.48 59.38
C PHE A 507 54.62 -6.85 60.39
N ASP A 508 54.17 -8.11 60.38
CA ASP A 508 53.15 -8.64 61.30
C ASP A 508 53.64 -8.88 62.73
N LYS A 509 54.96 -8.92 62.92
CA LYS A 509 55.60 -9.29 64.18
C LYS A 509 56.99 -8.71 64.25
N VAL A 510 57.42 -8.28 65.44
CA VAL A 510 58.77 -7.81 65.71
C VAL A 510 59.37 -8.51 66.92
N ASN A 511 60.70 -8.40 67.10
CA ASN A 511 61.37 -8.92 68.28
C ASN A 511 61.01 -8.07 69.52
N PRO A 512 60.36 -8.63 70.55
CA PRO A 512 59.90 -7.86 71.72
C PRO A 512 61.05 -7.20 72.50
N SER A 513 62.28 -7.73 72.38
CA SER A 513 63.45 -7.23 73.09
C SER A 513 64.07 -6.01 72.41
N THR A 514 63.88 -5.84 71.10
CA THR A 514 64.51 -4.77 70.31
C THR A 514 63.49 -3.86 69.62
N ASN A 515 62.22 -4.25 69.57
CA ASN A 515 61.15 -3.61 68.80
C ASN A 515 61.52 -3.37 67.33
N LEU A 516 62.28 -4.31 66.75
CA LEU A 516 62.74 -4.32 65.37
C LEU A 516 62.32 -5.65 64.73
N PRO A 517 62.13 -5.71 63.40
CA PRO A 517 61.85 -6.97 62.71
C PRO A 517 62.93 -8.00 63.01
N TYR A 518 62.55 -9.27 63.13
CA TYR A 518 63.50 -10.34 63.36
C TYR A 518 64.54 -10.35 62.22
N SER A 519 65.83 -10.46 62.56
CA SER A 519 66.96 -10.39 61.62
C SER A 519 67.37 -9.00 61.12
N TYR A 520 66.66 -7.93 61.50
CA TYR A 520 66.98 -6.56 61.06
C TYR A 520 68.30 -6.07 61.71
N LYS A 521 69.33 -5.80 60.89
CA LYS A 521 70.61 -5.23 61.35
C LYS A 521 70.67 -3.74 61.02
N LEU A 522 70.66 -2.88 62.03
CA LEU A 522 70.93 -1.44 61.89
C LEU A 522 72.25 -1.22 61.12
N LYS A 523 72.18 -0.61 59.92
CA LYS A 523 73.36 -0.04 59.28
C LYS A 523 73.85 1.11 60.16
N LYS A 524 75.03 0.95 60.77
CA LYS A 524 75.73 2.00 61.50
C LYS A 524 76.14 3.10 60.51
N GLU A 525 75.52 4.28 60.57
CA GLU A 525 76.07 5.45 59.89
C GLU A 525 77.36 5.88 60.59
N MET A 526 78.47 5.83 59.85
CA MET A 526 79.72 6.47 60.24
C MET A 526 79.64 7.96 59.88
N ASN A 527 79.57 8.82 60.89
CA ASN A 527 79.94 10.23 60.77
C ASN A 527 81.32 10.36 60.13
N HIS A 528 81.45 11.03 58.98
CA HIS A 528 82.67 11.77 58.63
C HIS A 528 82.30 13.17 58.12
N GLU A 529 83.01 14.12 58.71
CA GLU A 529 82.97 15.56 58.60
C GLU A 529 83.25 16.13 57.20
N TYR A 530 82.53 17.22 56.90
CA TYR A 530 82.83 18.41 56.09
C TYR A 530 83.73 18.29 54.83
N THR A 531 83.26 18.88 53.73
CA THR A 531 83.86 20.10 53.16
C THR A 531 82.87 20.82 52.24
N ILE A 532 82.69 22.11 52.52
CA ILE A 532 81.96 23.15 51.79
C ILE A 532 82.62 23.42 50.44
N ILE A 533 81.85 23.61 49.37
CA ILE A 533 82.07 24.69 48.38
C ILE A 533 80.70 25.20 47.90
N GLU A 534 80.46 26.49 48.15
CA GLU A 534 79.45 27.36 47.54
C GLU A 534 79.67 27.49 46.02
N GLU A 535 78.61 27.61 45.22
CA GLU A 535 78.37 28.86 44.48
C GLU A 535 76.98 28.90 43.88
N ALA A 536 76.36 30.06 44.07
CA ALA A 536 75.05 30.45 43.55
C ALA A 536 75.12 30.84 42.06
N VAL A 537 74.02 30.65 41.34
CA VAL A 537 73.11 31.67 40.75
C VAL A 537 72.06 30.96 39.89
#